data_AF-A0A2S1T3T4-F1
#
_entry.id   AF-A0A2S1T3T4-F1
#
_cell.length_a   1.000
_cell.length_b   1.000
_cell.length_c   1.000
_cell.angle_alpha   90.00
_cell.angle_beta   90.00
_cell.angle_gamma   90.00
#
_symmetry.space_group_name_H-M   'P 1'
#
loop_
_entity.id
_entity.type
_entity.pdbx_description
1 polymer ?
#
loop_
_entity_poly.entity_id
_entity_poly.type
_entity_poly.pdbx_seq_one_letter_code
_entity_poly.pdbx_strand_id
1 'polypeptide(L)'
;MTALTRLVEEPAGPRGPQCTVGAILDLLDPPAAKKVCEVLDTAAISATQIADALTGSGHPVRAPAVARHRRRGGSNGCRCPR
;
A
#
# COMPACT_ATOMS: atom_id res chain seq x y z
N MET A 1 36.55 -12.78 -16.70
CA MET A 1 35.22 -13.34 -17.00
C MET A 1 34.24 -12.79 -15.99
N THR A 2 33.35 -11.94 -16.47
CA THR A 2 32.37 -11.14 -15.73
C THR A 2 31.22 -12.00 -15.21
N ALA A 3 30.50 -11.45 -14.22
CA ALA A 3 29.13 -11.76 -13.82
C ALA A 3 28.94 -12.79 -12.68
N LEU A 4 28.96 -12.28 -11.44
CA LEU A 4 28.01 -12.73 -10.42
C LEU A 4 27.06 -11.57 -10.15
N THR A 5 26.04 -11.54 -11.00
CA THR A 5 24.92 -10.62 -10.99
C THR A 5 24.18 -10.70 -9.66
N ARG A 6 23.92 -9.53 -9.08
CA ARG A 6 22.99 -9.25 -7.99
C ARG A 6 21.88 -10.29 -7.88
N LEU A 7 21.81 -10.97 -6.74
CA LEU A 7 20.58 -11.52 -6.21
C LEU A 7 19.65 -10.33 -5.95
N VAL A 8 18.85 -9.95 -6.95
CA VAL A 8 17.73 -9.05 -6.73
C VAL A 8 16.79 -9.81 -5.82
N GLU A 9 16.60 -9.31 -4.59
CA GLU A 9 15.54 -9.77 -3.69
C GLU A 9 14.23 -9.76 -4.46
N GLU A 10 13.78 -10.94 -4.88
CA GLU A 10 12.45 -11.09 -5.46
C GLU A 10 11.47 -10.65 -4.37
N PRO A 11 10.67 -9.58 -4.60
CA PRO A 11 9.77 -9.09 -3.59
C PRO A 11 8.83 -10.24 -3.24
N ALA A 12 8.79 -10.59 -1.95
CA ALA A 12 8.02 -11.74 -1.47
C ALA A 12 6.62 -11.73 -2.08
N GLY A 13 6.28 -12.79 -2.82
CA GLY A 13 5.02 -12.90 -3.54
C GLY A 13 3.81 -12.62 -2.62
N PRO A 14 2.70 -12.11 -3.17
CA PRO A 14 1.59 -11.60 -2.37
C PRO A 14 1.01 -12.71 -1.47
N ARG A 15 1.00 -12.47 -0.15
CA ARG A 15 0.52 -13.41 0.87
C ARG A 15 -1.02 -13.44 0.99
N GLY A 16 -1.73 -13.51 -0.14
CA GLY A 16 -3.20 -13.53 -0.24
C GLY A 16 -3.76 -12.48 -1.20
N PRO A 17 -5.10 -12.38 -1.35
CA PRO A 17 -5.71 -11.42 -2.25
C PRO A 17 -5.33 -9.99 -1.84
N GLN A 18 -5.00 -9.18 -2.85
CA GLN A 18 -4.61 -7.80 -2.65
C GLN A 18 -5.77 -7.00 -2.09
N CYS A 19 -5.49 -6.17 -1.10
CA CYS A 19 -6.44 -5.22 -0.55
C CYS A 19 -6.73 -4.11 -1.58
N THR A 20 -7.93 -3.52 -1.58
CA THR A 20 -8.29 -2.42 -2.50
C THR A 20 -7.27 -1.28 -2.48
N VAL A 21 -6.74 -0.93 -1.30
CA VAL A 21 -5.69 0.09 -1.16
C VAL A 21 -4.39 -0.34 -1.85
N GLY A 22 -4.03 -1.62 -1.76
CA GLY A 22 -2.86 -2.17 -2.46
C GLY A 22 -3.04 -2.09 -3.97
N ALA A 23 -4.22 -2.46 -4.47
CA ALA A 23 -4.52 -2.36 -5.90
C ALA A 23 -4.47 -0.91 -6.40
N ILE A 24 -4.88 0.06 -5.57
CA ILE A 24 -4.74 1.49 -5.89
C ILE A 24 -3.26 1.88 -5.96
N LEU A 25 -2.44 1.43 -5.01
CA LEU A 25 -0.99 1.72 -4.99
C LEU A 25 -0.29 1.21 -6.25
N ASP A 26 -0.69 0.05 -6.78
CA ASP A 26 -0.12 -0.51 -8.02
C ASP A 26 -0.52 0.28 -9.28
N LEU A 27 -1.63 1.03 -9.24
CA LEU A 27 -2.07 1.90 -10.34
C LEU A 27 -1.41 3.28 -10.30
N LEU A 28 -0.81 3.65 -9.17
CA LEU A 28 -0.14 4.94 -9.01
C LEU A 28 1.30 4.88 -9.55
N ASP A 29 1.78 6.00 -10.06
CA ASP A 29 3.19 6.13 -10.41
C ASP A 29 4.07 5.85 -9.18
N PRO A 30 5.25 5.21 -9.33
CA PRO A 30 6.14 4.88 -8.21
C PRO A 30 6.40 6.04 -7.22
N PRO A 31 6.66 7.29 -7.65
CA PRO A 31 6.83 8.40 -6.72
C PRO A 31 5.55 8.79 -5.97
N ALA A 32 4.38 8.64 -6.60
CA ALA A 32 3.09 8.90 -5.97
C ALA A 32 2.73 7.79 -4.98
N ALA A 33 2.90 6.51 -5.37
CA ALA A 33 2.69 5.36 -4.50
C ALA A 33 3.54 5.46 -3.23
N LYS A 34 4.82 5.85 -3.34
CA LYS A 34 5.69 6.05 -2.18
C LYS A 34 5.16 7.11 -1.20
N LYS A 35 4.73 8.28 -1.72
CA LYS A 35 4.14 9.34 -0.89
C LYS A 35 2.85 8.88 -0.20
N VAL A 36 2.00 8.14 -0.90
CA VAL A 36 0.76 7.58 -0.32
C VAL A 36 1.09 6.56 0.77
N CYS A 37 2.11 5.72 0.59
CA CYS A 37 2.59 4.82 1.64
C CYS A 37 3.08 5.57 2.88
N GLU A 38 3.86 6.64 2.72
CA GLU A 38 4.31 7.49 3.84
C GLU A 38 3.12 8.11 4.60
N VAL A 39 2.10 8.57 3.87
CA VAL A 39 0.85 9.09 4.44
C VAL A 39 0.07 8.00 5.19
N LEU A 40 -0.01 6.78 4.64
CA LEU A 40 -0.69 5.64 5.27
C LEU A 40 -0.04 5.23 6.60
N ASP A 41 1.29 5.35 6.71
CA ASP A 41 2.02 5.02 7.93
C ASP A 41 2.03 6.17 8.96
N THR A 42 1.63 7.38 8.56
CA THR A 42 1.57 8.55 9.45
C THR A 42 0.36 8.51 10.40
N ALA A 43 0.59 8.24 11.69
CA ALA A 43 -0.46 8.16 12.72
C ALA A 43 -1.35 9.40 12.84
N ALA A 44 -0.78 10.60 12.61
CA ALA A 44 -1.48 11.87 12.71
C ALA A 44 -2.57 12.06 11.64
N ILE A 45 -2.50 11.33 10.51
CA ILE A 45 -3.48 11.45 9.43
C ILE A 45 -4.54 10.36 9.62
N SER A 46 -5.80 10.77 9.65
CA SER A 46 -6.91 9.84 9.86
C SER A 46 -7.17 8.98 8.61
N ALA A 47 -7.66 7.76 8.81
CA ALA A 47 -8.03 6.88 7.70
C ALA A 47 -9.13 7.49 6.81
N THR A 48 -9.99 8.33 7.37
CA THR A 48 -11.04 9.06 6.64
C THR A 48 -10.44 10.09 5.70
N GLN A 49 -9.54 10.96 6.18
CA GLN A 49 -8.86 11.96 5.34
C GLN A 49 -8.11 11.32 4.18
N ILE A 50 -7.46 10.18 4.41
CA ILE A 50 -6.77 9.43 3.35
C ILE A 50 -7.78 8.88 2.33
N ALA A 51 -8.89 8.32 2.81
CA ALA A 51 -9.93 7.78 1.93
C ALA A 51 -10.59 8.89 1.09
N ASP A 52 -10.83 10.06 1.67
CA ASP A 52 -11.40 11.21 0.98
C ASP A 52 -10.42 11.75 -0.07
N ALA A 53 -9.11 11.84 0.26
CA ALA A 53 -8.09 12.25 -0.69
C ALA A 53 -7.95 11.28 -1.88
N LEU A 54 -7.94 9.96 -1.61
CA LEU A 54 -7.87 8.93 -2.65
C LEU A 54 -9.15 8.91 -3.50
N THR A 55 -10.31 9.06 -2.89
CA THR A 55 -11.59 9.13 -3.63
C THR A 55 -11.65 10.40 -4.47
N GLY A 56 -11.19 11.53 -3.94
CA GLY A 56 -11.09 12.80 -4.66
C GLY A 56 -10.10 12.77 -5.83
N SER A 57 -9.07 11.92 -5.78
CA SER A 57 -8.13 11.70 -6.90
C SER A 57 -8.61 10.67 -7.93
N GLY A 58 -9.84 10.14 -7.79
CA GLY A 58 -10.44 9.20 -8.73
C GLY A 58 -10.28 7.73 -8.34
N HIS A 59 -9.77 7.43 -7.15
CA HIS A 59 -9.60 6.07 -6.64
C HIS A 59 -10.60 5.79 -5.50
N PRO A 60 -11.79 5.24 -5.81
CA PRO A 60 -12.84 5.07 -4.80
C PRO A 60 -12.40 4.10 -3.72
N VAL A 61 -12.26 4.59 -2.48
CA VAL A 61 -11.89 3.78 -1.33
C VAL A 61 -12.61 4.27 -0.08
N ARG A 62 -12.94 3.34 0.82
CA ARG A 62 -13.62 3.67 2.08
C ARG A 62 -12.64 3.70 3.25
N ALA A 63 -12.89 4.57 4.22
CA ALA A 63 -12.07 4.69 5.43
C ALA A 63 -11.79 3.36 6.17
N PRO A 64 -12.74 2.39 6.29
CA PRO A 64 -12.46 1.10 6.89
C PRO A 64 -11.44 0.26 6.11
N ALA A 65 -11.41 0.38 4.77
CA ALA A 65 -10.43 -0.32 3.94
C ALA A 65 -9.02 0.26 4.17
N VAL A 66 -8.92 1.58 4.29
CA VAL A 66 -7.68 2.27 4.68
C VAL A 66 -7.24 1.84 6.08
N ALA A 67 -8.12 1.87 7.07
CA ALA A 67 -7.81 1.46 8.44
C ALA A 67 -7.32 0.00 8.52
N ARG A 68 -7.93 -0.92 7.75
CA ARG A 68 -7.46 -2.29 7.61
C ARG A 68 -6.09 -2.37 6.96
N HIS A 69 -5.83 -1.55 5.93
CA HIS A 69 -4.53 -1.49 5.27
C HIS A 69 -3.41 -0.98 6.18
N ARG A 70 -3.68 0.01 7.04
CA ARG A 70 -2.70 0.49 8.02
C ARG A 70 -2.26 -0.58 9.01
N ARG A 71 -3.13 -1.54 9.31
CA ARG A 71 -2.85 -2.70 10.17
C ARG A 71 -2.20 -3.86 9.41
N ARG A 72 -1.74 -3.65 8.16
CA ARG A 72 -1.15 -4.69 7.29
C ARG A 72 -0.08 -5.50 8.02
N GLY A 73 -0.10 -6.81 7.81
CA GLY A 73 0.75 -7.77 8.53
C GLY A 73 0.24 -8.17 9.92
N GLY A 74 -0.74 -7.46 10.50
CA GLY A 74 -1.42 -7.86 11.76
C GLY A 74 -2.56 -8.85 11.55
N SER A 75 -3.08 -9.42 12.66
CA SER A 75 -4.19 -10.38 12.67
C SER A 75 -5.49 -9.84 12.07
N ASN A 76 -5.77 -8.55 12.24
CA ASN A 76 -6.92 -7.83 11.66
C ASN A 76 -6.54 -6.90 10.49
N GLY A 77 -5.34 -7.08 9.94
CA GLY A 77 -4.81 -6.32 8.82
C GLY A 77 -5.06 -6.98 7.48
N CYS A 78 -4.76 -6.26 6.39
CA CYS A 78 -4.59 -6.93 5.11
C CYS A 78 -3.21 -7.62 5.02
N ARG A 79 -3.05 -8.45 3.98
CA ARG A 79 -1.80 -9.16 3.68
C ARG A 79 -0.88 -8.42 2.70
N CYS A 80 -1.17 -7.14 2.45
CA CYS A 80 -0.36 -6.28 1.59
C CYS A 80 1.04 -6.08 2.23
N PRO A 81 2.13 -6.02 1.44
CA PRO A 81 3.49 -5.86 1.95
C PRO A 81 3.65 -4.54 2.71
N ARG A 82 4.56 -4.52 3.68
CA ARG A 82 4.82 -3.33 4.50
C ARG A 82 5.88 -2.44 3.92
#